data_AF-A0A5K3FPV0-F1
#
_entry.id   AF-A0A5K3FPV0-F1
#
_cell.length_a   1.000
_cell.length_b   1.000
_cell.length_c   1.000
_cell.angle_alpha   90.00
_cell.angle_beta   90.00
_cell.angle_gamma   90.00
#
_symmetry.space_group_name_H-M   'P 1'
#
loop_
_entity.id
_entity.type
_entity.pdbx_description
1 polymer ?
#
loop_
_entity_poly.entity_id
_entity_poly.type
_entity_poly.pdbx_seq_one_letter_code
_entity_poly.pdbx_strand_id
1 'polypeptide(L)'
;MPKFDTGQCRFINRKIIGAQSSWYTFEQLNLSKQVVSVSYESYGLLAEIWSLIVLYSQYLPGVDCALEFLNSQGRMKFTRPIYKALMAWPTIRQQAINNFKSHRPFLHPTTAKLVEKDIGLC
;
A
#
# COMPACT_ATOMS: atom_id res chain seq x y z
N MET A 1 -3.54 -24.36 -4.97
CA MET A 1 -3.36 -23.68 -3.67
C MET A 1 -4.71 -23.18 -3.18
N PRO A 2 -5.03 -23.25 -1.88
CA PRO A 2 -6.27 -22.71 -1.35
C PRO A 2 -6.30 -21.20 -1.59
N LYS A 3 -7.31 -20.74 -2.33
CA LYS A 3 -7.52 -19.32 -2.63
C LYS A 3 -8.13 -18.68 -1.38
N PHE A 4 -7.48 -17.67 -0.82
CA PHE A 4 -8.11 -16.88 0.24
C PHE A 4 -9.31 -16.15 -0.36
N ASP A 5 -10.47 -16.30 0.25
CA ASP A 5 -11.68 -15.59 -0.19
C ASP A 5 -11.56 -14.08 0.11
N THR A 6 -12.29 -13.27 -0.67
CA THR A 6 -12.39 -11.81 -0.51
C THR A 6 -12.85 -11.41 0.90
N GLY A 7 -13.66 -12.26 1.55
CA GLY A 7 -14.07 -12.10 2.94
C GLY A 7 -12.91 -12.29 3.92
N GLN A 8 -12.09 -13.32 3.72
CA GLN A 8 -10.91 -13.59 4.56
C GLN A 8 -9.87 -12.47 4.46
N CYS A 9 -9.63 -11.96 3.25
CA CYS A 9 -8.71 -10.84 3.06
C CYS A 9 -9.21 -9.55 3.73
N ARG A 10 -10.53 -9.28 3.68
CA ARG A 10 -11.14 -8.14 4.41
C ARG A 10 -11.03 -8.28 5.93
N PHE A 11 -11.21 -9.49 6.45
CA PHE A 11 -11.05 -9.78 7.87
C PHE A 11 -9.62 -9.55 8.35
N ILE A 12 -8.64 -10.02 7.57
CA ILE A 12 -7.22 -9.80 7.80
C ILE A 12 -6.90 -8.30 7.75
N ASN A 13 -7.39 -7.56 6.75
CA ASN A 13 -7.19 -6.12 6.65
C ASN A 13 -7.73 -5.36 7.88
N ARG A 14 -8.93 -5.71 8.36
CA ARG A 14 -9.52 -5.08 9.55
C ARG A 14 -8.70 -5.36 10.81
N LYS A 15 -8.19 -6.58 10.95
CA LYS A 15 -7.32 -6.95 12.07
C LYS A 15 -5.97 -6.24 12.01
N ILE A 16 -5.35 -6.15 10.83
CA ILE A 16 -4.05 -5.49 10.65
C ILE A 16 -4.16 -3.98 10.88
N ILE A 17 -5.15 -3.31 10.31
CA ILE A 17 -5.33 -1.85 10.50
C ILE A 17 -5.68 -1.52 11.96
N GLY A 18 -6.41 -2.41 12.65
CA GLY A 18 -6.73 -2.24 14.07
C GLY A 18 -5.57 -2.55 15.02
N ALA A 19 -4.51 -3.16 14.50
CA ALA A 19 -3.37 -3.58 15.28
C ALA A 19 -2.20 -2.62 14.94
N GLN A 20 -1.79 -1.78 15.88
CA GLN A 20 -0.52 -1.03 15.92
C GLN A 20 0.74 -1.90 15.76
N SER A 21 1.24 -2.09 14.53
CA SER A 21 2.65 -2.30 14.08
C SER A 21 3.65 -3.20 14.84
N SER A 22 3.36 -3.79 16.01
CA SER A 22 4.36 -4.42 16.88
C SER A 22 4.44 -5.94 16.79
N TRP A 23 3.57 -6.61 16.02
CA TRP A 23 3.49 -8.09 16.02
C TRP A 23 4.15 -8.79 14.83
N TYR A 24 4.69 -8.06 13.84
CA TYR A 24 5.35 -8.69 12.70
C TYR A 24 6.87 -8.61 12.82
N THR A 25 7.53 -9.77 12.90
CA THR A 25 9.00 -9.84 12.82
C THR A 25 9.48 -9.69 11.38
N PHE A 26 10.74 -9.29 11.21
CA PHE A 26 11.35 -9.12 9.88
C PHE A 26 11.25 -10.39 9.01
N GLU A 27 11.42 -11.57 9.61
CA GLU A 27 11.27 -12.86 8.91
C GLU A 27 9.85 -13.11 8.42
N GLN A 28 8.84 -12.77 9.23
CA GLN A 28 7.44 -12.91 8.84
C GLN A 28 7.10 -12.01 7.65
N LEU A 29 7.64 -10.79 7.62
CA LEU A 29 7.49 -9.86 6.49
C LEU A 29 8.21 -10.37 5.24
N ASN A 30 9.38 -10.98 5.38
CA ASN A 30 10.11 -11.54 4.25
C ASN A 30 9.39 -12.75 3.64
N LEU A 31 8.88 -13.66 4.48
CA LEU A 31 8.09 -14.81 4.05
C LEU A 31 6.81 -14.39 3.33
N SER A 32 6.13 -13.36 3.85
CA SER A 32 4.90 -12.88 3.24
C SER A 32 5.15 -12.09 1.96
N LYS A 33 6.34 -11.49 1.77
CA LYS A 33 6.78 -10.97 0.45
C LYS A 33 6.81 -12.07 -0.60
N GLN A 34 7.37 -13.24 -0.27
CA GLN A 34 7.45 -14.40 -1.17
C GLN A 34 6.06 -14.97 -1.53
N VAL A 35 5.14 -15.00 -0.57
CA VAL A 35 3.74 -15.42 -0.81
C VAL A 35 2.98 -14.41 -1.68
N VAL A 36 3.24 -13.12 -1.49
CA VAL A 36 2.60 -12.05 -2.26
C VAL A 36 3.12 -11.97 -3.70
N SER A 37 4.41 -12.18 -3.95
CA SER A 37 4.95 -12.24 -5.32
C SER A 37 4.32 -13.34 -6.18
N VAL A 38 3.89 -14.45 -5.57
CA VAL A 38 3.21 -15.56 -6.27
C VAL A 38 1.73 -15.26 -6.54
N SER A 39 1.14 -14.28 -5.85
CA SER A 39 -0.31 -13.99 -5.92
C SER A 39 -0.66 -12.67 -6.60
N TYR A 40 0.34 -11.87 -6.96
CA TYR A 40 0.20 -10.54 -7.55
C TYR A 40 -0.61 -10.52 -8.85
N GLU A 41 -0.59 -11.63 -9.58
CA GLU A 41 -1.24 -11.77 -10.89
C GLU A 41 -2.77 -11.91 -10.82
N SER A 42 -3.37 -12.15 -9.66
CA SER A 42 -4.81 -12.48 -9.56
C SER A 42 -5.64 -11.65 -8.58
N TYR A 43 -5.05 -10.96 -7.58
CA TYR A 43 -5.85 -10.31 -6.53
C TYR A 43 -5.28 -8.97 -6.05
N GLY A 44 -5.69 -7.86 -6.68
CA GLY A 44 -5.25 -6.50 -6.29
C GLY A 44 -5.56 -6.09 -4.84
N LEU A 45 -6.50 -6.76 -4.16
CA LEU A 45 -6.76 -6.54 -2.74
C LEU A 45 -5.64 -7.10 -1.83
N LEU A 46 -5.00 -8.21 -2.21
CA LEU A 46 -3.87 -8.75 -1.45
C LEU A 46 -2.65 -7.84 -1.56
N ALA A 47 -2.39 -7.30 -2.75
CA ALA A 47 -1.31 -6.34 -2.98
C ALA A 47 -1.54 -5.01 -2.22
N GLU A 48 -2.79 -4.54 -2.12
CA GLU A 48 -3.14 -3.40 -1.27
C GLU A 48 -2.82 -3.69 0.21
N ILE A 49 -3.32 -4.80 0.74
CA ILE A 49 -3.10 -5.19 2.15
C ILE A 49 -1.61 -5.32 2.42
N TRP A 50 -0.87 -5.95 1.52
CA TRP A 50 0.57 -6.10 1.62
C TRP A 50 1.29 -4.75 1.68
N SER A 51 0.93 -3.84 0.78
CA SER A 51 1.50 -2.48 0.75
C SER A 51 1.23 -1.75 2.07
N LEU A 52 0.02 -1.87 2.62
CA LEU A 52 -0.30 -1.28 3.92
C LEU A 52 0.52 -1.90 5.07
N ILE A 53 0.69 -3.23 5.10
CA ILE A 53 1.53 -3.90 6.11
C ILE A 53 2.95 -3.35 6.06
N VAL A 54 3.54 -3.29 4.86
CA VAL A 54 4.90 -2.77 4.64
C VAL A 54 5.04 -1.35 5.18
N LEU A 55 4.07 -0.49 4.88
CA LEU A 55 4.10 0.92 5.30
C LEU A 55 3.90 1.10 6.80
N TYR A 56 2.96 0.35 7.42
CA TYR A 56 2.72 0.43 8.86
C TYR A 56 3.85 -0.21 9.69
N SER A 57 4.50 -1.25 9.17
CA SER A 57 5.67 -1.89 9.80
C SER A 57 6.98 -1.16 9.52
N GLN A 58 6.96 -0.09 8.72
CA GLN A 58 8.14 0.66 8.31
C GLN A 58 9.23 -0.22 7.66
N TYR A 59 8.80 -1.20 6.85
CA TYR A 59 9.69 -2.14 6.17
C TYR A 59 10.24 -1.55 4.86
N LEU A 60 11.42 -0.92 4.94
CA LEU A 60 12.07 -0.24 3.81
C LEU A 60 12.19 -1.12 2.53
N PRO A 61 12.61 -2.40 2.59
CA PRO A 61 12.81 -3.22 1.38
C PRO A 61 11.53 -3.57 0.61
N GLY A 62 10.35 -3.21 1.14
CA GLY A 62 9.06 -3.40 0.48
C GLY A 62 8.47 -2.12 -0.09
N VAL A 63 9.05 -0.94 0.20
CA VAL A 63 8.50 0.36 -0.20
C VAL A 63 8.42 0.48 -1.72
N ASP A 64 9.46 0.04 -2.44
CA ASP A 64 9.49 0.11 -3.90
C ASP A 64 8.37 -0.74 -4.53
N CYS A 65 8.13 -1.95 -3.99
CA CYS A 65 7.02 -2.80 -4.44
C CYS A 65 5.65 -2.14 -4.16
N ALA A 66 5.50 -1.42 -3.04
CA ALA A 66 4.28 -0.70 -2.72
C ALA A 66 4.04 0.51 -3.66
N LEU A 67 5.11 1.22 -4.04
CA LEU A 67 5.04 2.31 -5.01
C LEU A 67 4.77 1.80 -6.43
N GLU A 68 5.38 0.68 -6.83
CA GLU A 68 5.12 0.03 -8.11
C GLU A 68 3.64 -0.39 -8.21
N PHE A 69 3.09 -1.00 -7.15
CA PHE A 69 1.67 -1.31 -7.06
C PHE A 69 0.80 -0.07 -7.27
N LEU A 70 1.13 1.00 -6.54
CA LEU A 70 0.41 2.26 -6.53
C LEU A 70 0.38 2.91 -7.91
N ASN A 71 1.49 2.81 -8.66
CA ASN A 71 1.62 3.35 -10.01
C ASN A 71 1.00 2.43 -11.08
N SER A 72 0.82 1.14 -10.78
CA SER A 72 0.19 0.19 -11.70
C SER A 72 -1.35 0.31 -11.74
N GLN A 73 -1.98 0.86 -10.69
CA GLN A 73 -3.45 0.93 -10.58
C GLN A 73 -3.95 2.31 -10.10
N GLY A 74 -4.94 2.88 -10.80
CA GLY A 74 -5.54 4.18 -10.46
C GLY A 74 -6.76 4.13 -9.53
N ARG A 75 -7.09 2.97 -8.93
CA ARG A 75 -8.35 2.79 -8.20
C ARG A 75 -8.29 3.47 -6.83
N MET A 76 -9.08 4.51 -6.64
CA MET A 76 -9.16 5.31 -5.40
C MET A 76 -9.22 4.51 -4.10
N LYS A 77 -9.91 3.36 -4.11
CA LYS A 77 -10.01 2.44 -2.98
C LYS A 77 -8.63 2.10 -2.41
N PHE A 78 -7.63 1.95 -3.29
CA PHE A 78 -6.26 1.55 -2.96
C PHE A 78 -5.33 2.77 -2.86
N THR A 79 -5.46 3.70 -3.81
CA THR A 79 -4.54 4.83 -3.96
C THR A 79 -4.53 5.74 -2.72
N ARG A 80 -5.71 6.06 -2.15
CA ARG A 80 -5.80 7.01 -1.02
C ARG A 80 -5.25 6.43 0.30
N PRO A 81 -5.62 5.22 0.74
CA PRO A 81 -5.04 4.62 1.95
C PRO A 81 -3.52 4.50 1.88
N ILE A 82 -2.98 4.10 0.72
CA ILE A 82 -1.54 3.94 0.53
C ILE A 82 -0.81 5.29 0.64
N TYR A 83 -1.30 6.35 -0.03
CA TYR A 83 -0.70 7.69 0.13
C TYR A 83 -0.76 8.21 1.56
N LYS A 84 -1.85 7.94 2.30
CA LYS A 84 -1.93 8.31 3.72
C LYS A 84 -0.91 7.56 4.58
N ALA A 85 -0.75 6.26 4.36
CA ALA A 85 0.24 5.45 5.07
C ALA A 85 1.68 5.88 4.73
N LEU A 86 1.96 6.20 3.46
CA LEU A 86 3.23 6.78 3.02
C LEU A 86 3.53 8.11 3.71
N MET A 87 2.55 9.02 3.78
CA MET A 87 2.71 10.32 4.44
C MET A 87 2.86 10.20 5.95
N ALA A 88 2.29 9.17 6.58
CA ALA A 88 2.45 8.89 8.00
C ALA A 88 3.88 8.50 8.38
N TRP A 89 4.67 7.97 7.44
CA TRP A 89 6.06 7.58 7.64
C TRP A 89 7.04 8.72 7.27
N PRO A 90 7.67 9.40 8.25
CA PRO A 90 8.45 10.61 7.97
C PRO A 90 9.62 10.39 7.01
N THR A 91 10.31 9.24 7.09
CA THR A 91 11.52 8.93 6.33
C THR A 91 11.28 8.89 4.82
N ILE A 92 10.12 8.39 4.39
CA ILE A 92 9.80 8.21 2.96
C ILE A 92 8.77 9.22 2.44
N ARG A 93 8.35 10.17 3.27
CA ARG A 93 7.33 11.18 2.92
C ARG A 93 7.71 11.95 1.65
N GLN A 94 8.97 12.35 1.52
CA GLN A 94 9.43 13.08 0.35
C GLN A 94 9.43 12.21 -0.92
N GLN A 95 9.77 10.92 -0.79
CA GLN A 95 9.68 9.95 -1.88
C GLN A 95 8.23 9.81 -2.36
N ALA A 96 7.27 9.75 -1.44
CA ALA A 96 5.84 9.69 -1.78
C ALA A 96 5.35 10.93 -2.52
N ILE A 97 5.76 12.13 -2.08
CA ILE A 97 5.42 13.40 -2.75
C ILE A 97 6.02 13.43 -4.16
N ASN A 98 7.28 13.02 -4.32
CA ASN A 98 7.94 12.97 -5.62
C ASN A 98 7.24 11.97 -6.55
N ASN A 99 6.93 10.77 -6.06
CA ASN A 99 6.18 9.77 -6.81
C ASN A 99 4.81 10.29 -7.25
N PHE A 100 4.08 10.98 -6.36
CA PHE A 100 2.80 11.58 -6.70
C PHE A 100 2.94 12.62 -7.81
N LYS A 101 3.92 13.53 -7.73
CA LYS A 101 4.13 14.56 -8.76
C LYS A 101 4.43 13.93 -10.13
N SER A 102 5.26 12.90 -10.17
CA SER A 102 5.58 12.17 -11.40
C SER A 102 4.39 11.39 -11.95
N HIS A 103 3.55 10.81 -11.08
CA HIS A 103 2.44 9.95 -11.48
C HIS A 103 1.09 10.67 -11.63
N ARG A 104 0.96 11.91 -11.14
CA ARG A 104 -0.24 12.74 -11.21
C ARG A 104 -0.89 12.79 -12.60
N PRO A 105 -0.14 12.97 -13.72
CA PRO A 105 -0.75 13.05 -15.05
C PRO A 105 -1.47 11.77 -15.49
N PHE A 106 -1.13 10.62 -14.90
CA PHE A 106 -1.73 9.32 -15.22
C PHE A 106 -2.95 8.99 -14.37
N LEU A 107 -3.20 9.76 -13.30
CA LEU A 107 -4.35 9.59 -12.44
C LEU A 107 -5.59 10.31 -13.01
N HIS A 108 -6.77 9.73 -12.78
CA HIS A 108 -8.02 10.43 -13.05
C HIS A 108 -8.06 11.76 -12.28
N PRO A 109 -8.48 12.89 -12.89
CA PRO A 109 -8.42 14.22 -12.27
C PRO A 109 -9.04 14.30 -10.88
N THR A 110 -10.20 13.63 -10.67
CA THR A 110 -10.86 13.56 -9.35
C THR A 110 -9.99 12.87 -8.31
N THR A 111 -9.33 11.77 -8.69
CA THR A 111 -8.43 11.02 -7.79
C THR A 111 -7.21 11.86 -7.46
N ALA A 112 -6.59 12.48 -8.47
CA ALA A 112 -5.42 13.32 -8.31
C ALA A 112 -5.69 14.49 -7.34
N LYS A 113 -6.83 15.17 -7.48
CA LYS A 113 -7.23 16.27 -6.60
C LYS A 113 -7.47 15.83 -5.15
N LEU A 114 -8.08 14.66 -4.94
CA LEU A 114 -8.30 14.12 -3.60
C LEU A 114 -7.00 13.70 -2.93
N VAL A 115 -6.08 13.09 -3.69
CA VAL A 115 -4.77 12.70 -3.17
C VAL A 115 -3.93 13.94 -2.84
N GLU A 116 -3.93 14.99 -3.68
CA GLU A 116 -3.27 16.27 -3.36
C GLU A 116 -3.66 16.84 -2.00
N LYS A 117 -4.96 16.81 -1.72
CA LYS A 117 -5.49 17.23 -0.42
C LYS A 117 -5.02 16.32 0.71
N ASP A 118 -5.00 15.00 0.50
CA ASP A 118 -4.54 14.03 1.51
C ASP A 118 -3.03 14.16 1.80
N ILE A 119 -2.22 14.61 0.85
CA ILE A 119 -0.75 14.80 1.01
C ILE A 119 -0.35 16.24 1.35
N GLY A 120 -1.30 17.18 1.45
CA GLY A 120 -1.06 18.56 1.88
C GLY A 120 -0.37 19.46 0.85
N LEU A 121 -0.53 19.19 -0.44
CA LEU A 121 -0.02 20.05 -1.53
C LEU A 121 -1.04 21.11 -2.00
N CYS A 122 -2.25 21.12 -1.43
CA CYS A 122 -3.36 22.00 -1.76
C CYS A 122 -4.09 22.44 -0.48
#